data_AF-A0A1G7PI18-F1
#
_entry.id   AF-A0A1G7PI18-F1
#
_cell.length_a   1.000
_cell.length_b   1.000
_cell.length_c   1.000
_cell.angle_alpha   90.00
_cell.angle_beta   90.00
_cell.angle_gamma   90.00
#
_symmetry.space_group_name_H-M   'P 1'
#
loop_
_entity.id
_entity.type
_entity.pdbx_description
1 polymer ?
#
loop_
_entity_poly.entity_id
_entity_poly.type
_entity_poly.pdbx_seq_one_letter_code
_entity_poly.pdbx_strand_id
1 'polypeptide(L)'
;MTTKTNLKSFFETGDKPTQGQFYEWMDSYWHKDESSQIKINSTTEITNQTTAANGYSQNGKNVLIDNGNTDINYKINLSSDTEENFLITGIKLGTAAITFTVGSGSPVLTKIDNTLAVNGTKGSRFMISRVGNTNEFLIFINNL
;
A
#
# COMPACT_ATOMS: atom_id res chain seq x y z
N MET A 1 14.42 11.11 -13.32
CA MET A 1 13.31 11.05 -14.28
C MET A 1 13.42 12.24 -15.22
N THR A 2 13.52 11.99 -16.51
CA THR A 2 13.37 13.05 -17.52
C THR A 2 11.90 13.49 -17.55
N THR A 3 11.62 14.75 -17.22
CA THR A 3 10.24 15.25 -17.16
C THR A 3 9.72 15.59 -18.55
N LYS A 4 8.40 15.57 -18.72
CA LYS A 4 7.73 16.04 -19.96
C LYS A 4 8.16 17.47 -20.33
N THR A 5 8.44 18.31 -19.34
CA THR A 5 8.93 19.69 -19.52
C THR A 5 10.32 19.72 -20.15
N ASN A 6 11.23 18.87 -19.67
CA ASN A 6 12.60 18.78 -20.22
C ASN A 6 12.59 18.22 -21.64
N LEU A 7 11.67 17.31 -21.97
CA LEU A 7 11.51 16.81 -23.35
C LEU A 7 10.94 17.86 -24.30
N LYS A 8 9.99 18.68 -23.83
CA LYS A 8 9.37 19.74 -24.63
C LYS A 8 10.39 20.79 -25.09
N SER A 9 11.36 21.15 -24.25
CA SER A 9 12.35 22.17 -24.59
C SER A 9 13.25 21.77 -25.77
N PHE A 10 13.55 20.48 -25.95
CA PHE A 10 14.32 20.02 -27.12
C PHE A 10 13.57 20.31 -28.43
N PHE A 11 12.25 20.08 -28.46
CA PHE A 11 11.44 20.38 -29.65
C PHE A 11 11.32 21.89 -29.92
N GLU A 12 11.36 22.73 -28.88
CA GLU A 12 11.31 24.18 -29.02
C GLU A 12 12.63 24.76 -29.56
N THR A 13 13.78 24.18 -29.21
CA THR A 13 15.09 24.57 -29.74
C THR A 13 15.45 23.90 -31.06
N GLY A 14 14.61 22.98 -31.55
CA GLY A 14 14.86 22.18 -32.77
C GLY A 14 15.82 21.00 -32.56
N ASP A 15 16.24 20.77 -31.31
CA ASP A 15 17.03 19.63 -30.89
C ASP A 15 16.18 18.36 -30.82
N LYS A 16 16.83 17.21 -30.98
CA LYS A 16 16.16 15.90 -30.87
C LYS A 16 16.51 15.29 -29.52
N PRO A 17 15.53 14.83 -28.73
CA PRO A 17 15.83 14.07 -27.51
C PRO A 17 16.58 12.79 -27.87
N THR A 18 17.48 12.37 -26.99
CA THR A 18 18.19 11.09 -27.14
C THR A 18 17.23 9.90 -26.93
N GLN A 19 17.60 8.74 -27.45
CA GLN A 19 16.85 7.49 -27.27
C GLN A 19 16.56 7.20 -25.79
N GLY A 20 17.56 7.38 -24.91
CA GLY A 20 17.40 7.17 -23.47
C GLY A 20 16.40 8.13 -22.83
N GLN A 21 16.48 9.43 -23.15
CA GLN A 21 15.55 10.44 -22.62
C GLN A 21 14.10 10.18 -23.05
N PHE A 22 13.91 9.75 -24.30
CA PHE A 22 12.59 9.39 -24.80
C PHE A 22 12.06 8.10 -24.18
N TYR A 23 12.89 7.07 -24.04
CA TYR A 23 12.51 5.80 -23.41
C TYR A 23 12.15 5.96 -21.93
N GLU A 24 12.95 6.70 -21.16
CA GLU A 24 12.63 6.97 -19.75
C GLU A 24 11.29 7.67 -19.56
N TRP A 25 10.94 8.57 -20.49
CA TRP A 25 9.65 9.25 -20.46
C TRP A 25 8.50 8.36 -20.91
N MET A 26 8.70 7.51 -21.93
CA MET A 26 7.69 6.55 -22.34
C MET A 26 7.43 5.49 -21.26
N ASP A 27 8.49 4.97 -20.62
CA ASP A 27 8.38 4.04 -19.49
C ASP A 27 7.71 4.68 -18.28
N SER A 28 7.80 6.01 -18.13
CA SER A 28 7.09 6.73 -17.05
C SER A 28 5.56 6.72 -17.20
N TYR A 29 5.02 6.50 -18.41
CA TYR A 29 3.58 6.43 -18.65
C TYR A 29 3.00 5.03 -18.50
N TRP A 30 3.84 3.99 -18.46
CA TRP A 30 3.40 2.61 -18.58
C TRP A 30 4.02 1.73 -17.49
N HIS A 31 3.37 1.70 -16.33
CA HIS A 31 3.71 0.80 -15.22
C HIS A 31 3.04 -0.58 -15.35
N LYS A 32 3.00 -1.20 -16.54
CA LYS A 32 2.37 -2.54 -16.72
C LYS A 32 2.94 -3.62 -15.81
N ASP A 33 4.18 -3.44 -15.39
CA ASP A 33 4.90 -4.43 -14.58
C ASP A 33 4.61 -4.22 -13.08
N GLU A 34 3.94 -3.12 -12.71
CA GLU A 34 3.48 -2.90 -11.35
C GLU A 34 2.18 -3.68 -11.10
N SER A 35 2.31 -4.76 -10.34
CA SER A 35 1.13 -5.55 -9.96
C SER A 35 0.23 -4.76 -9.02
N SER A 36 -1.05 -4.60 -9.38
CA SER A 36 -2.08 -4.03 -8.51
C SER A 36 -2.37 -4.88 -7.28
N GLN A 37 -1.88 -6.13 -7.27
CA GLN A 37 -2.02 -7.08 -6.17
C GLN A 37 -0.64 -7.52 -5.68
N ILE A 38 -0.42 -7.49 -4.37
CA ILE A 38 0.85 -7.89 -3.75
C ILE A 38 0.59 -8.94 -2.66
N LYS A 39 1.59 -9.77 -2.36
CA LYS A 39 1.53 -10.76 -1.28
C LYS A 39 2.59 -10.45 -0.22
N ILE A 40 2.17 -10.40 1.03
CA ILE A 40 3.03 -10.32 2.21
C ILE A 40 2.92 -11.65 2.96
N ASN A 41 4.03 -12.38 3.05
CA ASN A 41 4.14 -13.56 3.89
C ASN A 41 4.88 -13.15 5.16
N SER A 42 4.23 -13.20 6.32
CA SER A 42 4.86 -12.85 7.60
C SER A 42 4.18 -13.57 8.75
N THR A 43 4.96 -14.30 9.56
CA THR A 43 4.49 -14.90 10.82
C THR A 43 4.73 -14.00 12.02
N THR A 44 5.21 -12.78 11.80
CA THR A 44 5.46 -11.76 12.82
C THR A 44 4.72 -10.48 12.48
N GLU A 45 4.79 -9.51 13.39
CA GLU A 45 4.24 -8.17 13.20
C GLU A 45 4.68 -7.54 11.87
N ILE A 46 3.75 -6.84 11.23
CA ILE A 46 3.96 -6.03 10.03
C ILE A 46 3.41 -4.62 10.26
N THR A 47 3.80 -3.69 9.41
CA THR A 47 3.31 -2.30 9.43
C THR A 47 2.73 -1.90 8.08
N ASN A 48 2.06 -0.74 8.00
CA ASN A 48 1.68 -0.13 6.71
C ASN A 48 2.87 0.23 5.80
N GLN A 49 4.10 0.20 6.32
CA GLN A 49 5.33 0.43 5.57
C GLN A 49 6.04 -0.87 5.17
N THR A 50 5.55 -2.04 5.62
CA THR A 50 6.12 -3.33 5.21
C THR A 50 5.91 -3.52 3.70
N THR A 51 6.99 -3.72 2.95
CA THR A 51 6.90 -3.98 1.51
C THR A 51 6.68 -5.46 1.22
N ALA A 52 6.10 -5.77 0.06
CA ALA A 52 6.09 -7.14 -0.44
C ALA A 52 7.51 -7.60 -0.84
N ALA A 53 7.69 -8.90 -1.09
CA ALA A 53 8.99 -9.47 -1.44
C ALA A 53 9.64 -8.85 -2.71
N ASN A 54 8.83 -8.27 -3.59
CA ASN A 54 9.26 -7.54 -4.79
C ASN A 54 9.51 -6.04 -4.54
N GLY A 55 9.48 -5.58 -3.29
CA GLY A 55 9.75 -4.20 -2.90
C GLY A 55 8.59 -3.23 -3.08
N TYR A 56 7.44 -3.66 -3.60
CA TYR A 56 6.30 -2.76 -3.77
C TYR A 56 5.69 -2.35 -2.42
N SER A 57 5.31 -1.08 -2.33
CA SER A 57 4.51 -0.53 -1.23
C SER A 57 3.10 -1.09 -1.25
N GLN A 58 2.47 -1.10 -0.08
CA GLN A 58 1.07 -1.51 0.10
C GLN A 58 0.09 -0.46 -0.43
N ASN A 59 0.44 0.82 -0.41
CA ASN A 59 -0.48 1.89 -0.74
C ASN A 59 -1.03 1.77 -2.17
N GLY A 60 -2.34 1.91 -2.32
CA GLY A 60 -3.05 1.80 -3.59
C GLY A 60 -3.13 0.38 -4.16
N LYS A 61 -2.83 -0.66 -3.35
CA LYS A 61 -2.82 -2.06 -3.79
C LYS A 61 -3.89 -2.90 -3.09
N ASN A 62 -4.14 -4.07 -3.69
CA ASN A 62 -4.79 -5.19 -3.02
C ASN A 62 -3.73 -6.07 -2.35
N VAL A 63 -3.73 -6.14 -1.02
CA VAL A 63 -2.69 -6.77 -0.21
C VAL A 63 -3.16 -8.13 0.32
N LEU A 64 -2.49 -9.19 -0.10
CA LEU A 64 -2.75 -10.55 0.37
C LEU A 64 -1.81 -10.83 1.53
N ILE A 65 -2.37 -11.03 2.72
CA ILE A 65 -1.59 -11.27 3.93
C ILE A 65 -1.69 -12.75 4.30
N ASP A 66 -0.55 -13.42 4.30
CA ASP A 66 -0.42 -14.81 4.70
C ASP A 66 0.43 -14.91 5.97
N ASN A 67 -0.26 -15.05 7.10
CA ASN A 67 0.36 -15.20 8.42
C ASN A 67 0.44 -16.67 8.89
N GLY A 68 0.13 -17.62 8.01
CA GLY A 68 0.06 -19.03 8.38
C GLY A 68 -0.89 -19.26 9.55
N ASN A 69 -0.40 -19.95 10.57
CA ASN A 69 -1.16 -20.31 11.77
C ASN A 69 -0.82 -19.45 13.01
N THR A 70 -0.15 -18.32 12.83
CA THR A 70 0.26 -17.43 13.93
C THR A 70 -0.50 -16.11 13.90
N ASP A 71 -1.06 -15.69 15.04
CA ASP A 71 -1.68 -14.38 15.14
C ASP A 71 -0.62 -13.28 14.97
N ILE A 72 -0.92 -12.27 14.16
CA ILE A 72 -0.01 -11.14 13.96
C ILE A 72 -0.71 -9.81 14.21
N ASN A 73 0.09 -8.83 14.65
CA ASN A 73 -0.31 -7.44 14.64
C ASN A 73 0.05 -6.81 13.29
N TYR A 74 -0.89 -6.07 12.72
CA TYR A 74 -0.64 -5.11 11.68
C TYR A 74 -0.66 -3.72 12.32
N LYS A 75 0.51 -3.13 12.52
CA LYS A 75 0.63 -1.79 13.10
C LYS A 75 0.46 -0.72 12.03
N ILE A 76 -0.46 0.19 12.27
CA ILE A 76 -0.62 1.37 11.44
C ILE A 76 0.25 2.46 12.04
N ASN A 77 1.29 2.87 11.31
CA ASN A 77 2.16 3.97 11.65
C ASN A 77 1.67 5.24 10.93
N LEU A 78 1.72 6.36 11.64
CA LEU A 78 1.66 7.68 11.04
C LEU A 78 3.09 8.12 10.71
N SER A 79 3.45 8.19 9.42
CA SER A 79 4.72 8.79 8.97
C SER A 79 4.53 10.27 8.68
N SER A 80 5.55 11.08 8.97
CA SER A 80 5.65 12.47 8.51
C SER A 80 6.00 12.58 7.02
N ASP A 81 6.48 11.49 6.41
CA ASP A 81 6.85 11.44 5.00
C ASP A 81 5.81 10.68 4.16
N THR A 82 5.26 11.40 3.18
CA THR A 82 4.74 10.97 1.87
C THR A 82 3.50 10.08 1.74
N GLU A 83 2.88 9.59 2.81
CA GLU A 83 1.53 8.99 2.70
C GLU A 83 0.43 9.99 3.03
N GLU A 84 0.40 11.11 2.29
CA GLU A 84 -0.70 12.09 2.33
C GLU A 84 -2.06 11.43 2.05
N ASN A 85 -2.06 10.24 1.43
CA ASN A 85 -3.21 9.35 1.33
C ASN A 85 -2.72 7.89 1.41
N PHE A 86 -3.11 7.17 2.47
CA PHE A 86 -2.93 5.71 2.54
C PHE A 86 -4.28 5.04 2.29
N LEU A 87 -4.36 4.20 1.27
CA LEU A 87 -5.55 3.42 0.94
C LEU A 87 -5.14 2.02 0.52
N ILE A 88 -5.66 1.01 1.20
CA ILE A 88 -5.47 -0.39 0.81
C ILE A 88 -6.77 -1.16 0.89
N THR A 89 -6.85 -2.19 0.05
CA THR A 89 -7.76 -3.32 0.27
C THR A 89 -6.91 -4.54 0.59
N GLY A 90 -7.44 -5.50 1.33
CA GLY A 90 -6.69 -6.70 1.61
C GLY A 90 -7.54 -7.94 1.78
N ILE A 91 -6.85 -9.08 1.63
CA ILE A 91 -7.42 -10.42 1.73
C ILE A 91 -6.55 -11.25 2.66
N LYS A 92 -7.18 -11.86 3.66
CA LYS A 92 -6.56 -12.80 4.58
C LYS A 92 -6.34 -14.15 3.89
N LEU A 93 -5.10 -14.64 3.91
CA LEU A 93 -4.74 -15.97 3.38
C LEU A 93 -4.38 -16.99 4.46
N GLY A 94 -3.82 -16.55 5.59
CA GLY A 94 -3.51 -17.43 6.72
C GLY A 94 -4.77 -17.87 7.48
N THR A 95 -4.61 -18.74 8.48
CA THR A 95 -5.72 -19.24 9.33
C THR A 95 -5.85 -18.49 10.65
N ALA A 96 -4.79 -17.84 11.14
CA ALA A 96 -4.75 -17.16 12.45
C ALA A 96 -5.07 -15.66 12.35
N ALA A 97 -5.51 -14.98 13.39
CA ALA A 97 -6.01 -13.61 13.31
C ALA A 97 -4.95 -12.59 12.84
N ILE A 98 -5.40 -11.57 12.11
CA ILE A 98 -4.61 -10.36 11.83
C ILE A 98 -5.29 -9.20 12.57
N THR A 99 -4.61 -8.62 13.55
CA THR A 99 -5.17 -7.55 14.40
C THR A 99 -4.53 -6.22 14.06
N PHE A 100 -5.34 -5.23 13.66
CA PHE A 100 -4.88 -3.87 13.44
C PHE A 100 -4.67 -3.17 14.77
N THR A 101 -3.48 -2.60 14.95
CA THR A 101 -3.09 -1.91 16.18
C THR A 101 -2.40 -0.58 15.88
N VAL A 102 -2.39 0.31 16.86
CA VAL A 102 -1.71 1.60 16.75
C VAL A 102 -0.20 1.36 16.76
N GLY A 103 0.48 1.94 15.77
CA GLY A 103 1.93 1.97 15.66
C GLY A 103 2.53 3.32 16.05
N SER A 104 3.61 3.73 15.39
CA SER A 104 4.30 5.00 15.67
C SER A 104 3.48 6.21 15.22
N GLY A 105 3.71 7.37 15.85
CA GLY A 105 3.07 8.64 15.48
C GLY A 105 1.62 8.77 15.92
N SER A 106 1.15 7.86 16.79
CA SER A 106 -0.15 7.92 17.46
C SER A 106 -1.36 8.10 16.52
N PRO A 107 -1.53 7.25 15.49
CA PRO A 107 -2.75 7.26 14.68
C PRO A 107 -3.98 6.82 15.49
N VAL A 108 -5.14 7.32 15.07
CA VAL A 108 -6.44 6.94 15.60
C VAL A 108 -7.06 5.92 14.65
N LEU A 109 -7.42 4.74 15.18
CA LEU A 109 -8.06 3.68 14.40
C LEU A 109 -9.56 3.68 14.65
N THR A 110 -10.32 4.12 13.66
CA THR A 110 -11.78 4.14 13.70
C THR A 110 -12.31 2.90 12.99
N LYS A 111 -12.80 1.95 13.79
CA LYS A 111 -13.46 0.74 13.28
C LYS A 111 -14.86 1.06 12.75
N ILE A 112 -15.16 0.60 11.54
CA ILE A 112 -16.49 0.74 10.94
C ILE A 112 -17.39 -0.44 11.39
N ASP A 113 -16.87 -1.67 11.45
CA ASP A 113 -17.66 -2.88 11.77
C ASP A 113 -17.43 -3.44 13.19
N ASN A 114 -17.21 -2.56 14.16
CA ASN A 114 -16.99 -2.89 15.58
C ASN A 114 -15.75 -3.75 15.92
N THR A 115 -14.98 -4.22 14.96
CA THR A 115 -13.75 -5.01 15.16
C THR A 115 -12.53 -4.36 14.49
N LEU A 116 -11.34 -4.66 15.02
CA LEU A 116 -10.04 -4.35 14.41
C LEU A 116 -9.28 -5.63 14.06
N ALA A 117 -9.93 -6.79 14.08
CA ALA A 117 -9.32 -8.08 13.79
C ALA A 117 -9.99 -8.76 12.59
N VAL A 118 -9.15 -9.16 11.63
CA VAL A 118 -9.52 -10.07 10.55
C VAL A 118 -9.28 -11.48 11.07
N ASN A 119 -10.28 -12.04 11.73
CA ASN A 119 -10.24 -13.33 12.43
C ASN A 119 -11.20 -14.37 11.84
N GLY A 120 -11.90 -14.04 10.75
CA GLY A 120 -12.68 -15.00 9.98
C GLY A 120 -11.81 -15.98 9.19
N THR A 121 -12.46 -16.78 8.35
CA THR A 121 -11.80 -17.76 7.50
C THR A 121 -10.90 -17.11 6.43
N LYS A 122 -10.05 -17.93 5.80
CA LYS A 122 -9.29 -17.52 4.61
C LYS A 122 -10.25 -16.93 3.56
N GLY A 123 -9.90 -15.76 3.02
CA GLY A 123 -10.76 -15.00 2.12
C GLY A 123 -11.46 -13.81 2.80
N SER A 124 -11.45 -13.74 4.14
CA SER A 124 -11.87 -12.54 4.87
C SER A 124 -11.16 -11.29 4.36
N ARG A 125 -11.88 -10.18 4.30
CA ARG A 125 -11.44 -8.96 3.61
C ARG A 125 -11.37 -7.79 4.57
N PHE A 126 -10.53 -6.82 4.24
CA PHE A 126 -10.47 -5.56 4.95
C PHE A 126 -10.13 -4.41 4.00
N MET A 127 -10.43 -3.20 4.45
CA MET A 127 -10.01 -1.95 3.84
C MET A 127 -9.47 -1.03 4.93
N ILE A 128 -8.39 -0.32 4.62
CA ILE A 128 -7.84 0.73 5.48
C ILE A 128 -7.71 1.99 4.65
N SER A 129 -8.28 3.09 5.12
CA SER A 129 -8.17 4.39 4.48
C SER A 129 -7.80 5.45 5.50
N ARG A 130 -6.78 6.24 5.22
CA ARG A 130 -6.51 7.47 5.98
C ARG A 130 -7.58 8.52 5.66
N VAL A 131 -8.01 9.28 6.65
CA VAL A 131 -8.98 10.38 6.49
C VAL A 131 -8.23 11.67 6.19
N GLY A 132 -7.95 11.92 4.90
CA GLY A 132 -7.19 13.09 4.45
C GLY A 132 -5.88 13.27 5.23
N ASN A 133 -5.56 14.53 5.56
CA ASN A 133 -4.34 14.89 6.30
C ASN A 133 -4.47 14.77 7.83
N THR A 134 -5.40 13.94 8.32
CA THR A 134 -5.57 13.72 9.76
C THR A 134 -4.73 12.53 10.24
N ASN A 135 -4.79 12.25 11.55
CA ASN A 135 -4.20 11.05 12.15
C ASN A 135 -5.18 9.87 12.15
N GLU A 136 -6.36 10.02 11.56
CA GLU A 136 -7.43 9.03 11.62
C GLU A 136 -7.37 8.06 10.43
N PHE A 137 -7.56 6.78 10.73
CA PHE A 137 -7.69 5.70 9.76
C PHE A 137 -9.01 4.98 9.97
N LEU A 138 -9.81 4.93 8.91
CA LEU A 138 -11.03 4.13 8.85
C LEU A 138 -10.67 2.70 8.49
N ILE A 139 -11.18 1.75 9.26
CA ILE A 139 -10.95 0.31 9.06
C ILE A 139 -12.29 -0.39 8.93
N PHE A 140 -12.50 -1.00 7.77
CA PHE A 140 -13.65 -1.86 7.48
C PHE A 140 -13.18 -3.31 7.39
N ILE A 141 -13.90 -4.24 8.00
CA ILE A 141 -13.53 -5.66 8.05
C ILE A 141 -14.76 -6.51 7.79
N ASN A 142 -14.66 -7.39 6.79
CA ASN A 142 -15.62 -8.43 6.52
C ASN A 142 -14.97 -9.80 6.81
N ASN A 143 -15.33 -10.36 7.96
CA ASN A 143 -14.96 -11.72 8.34
C ASN A 143 -15.97 -12.71 7.73
N LEU A 144 -15.45 -13.62 6.91
CA LEU A 144 -16.20 -14.72 6.30
C LEU A 144 -16.31 -15.93 7.23
#